data_AF-A0A1G3BXM3-F1
#
_entry.id   AF-A0A1G3BXM3-F1
#
_cell.length_a   1.000
_cell.length_b   1.000
_cell.length_c   1.000
_cell.angle_alpha   90.00
_cell.angle_beta   90.00
_cell.angle_gamma   90.00
#
_symmetry.space_group_name_H-M   'P 1'
#
loop_
_entity.id
_entity.type
_entity.pdbx_description
1 polymer ?
#
loop_
_entity_poly.entity_id
_entity_poly.type
_entity_poly.pdbx_seq_one_letter_code
_entity_poly.pdbx_strand_id
1 'polypeptide(L)'
;MIYENSVFPKDFKNEIYEFLRKIYAADRKEGETDEQFIYKTRKNGFGPFKERFWNLSSDVRNKIGEELENKFDFLFKKLNVIHSKEIIHQTIKPVEVQLPNPPMLSMINFDFM
;
A
#
# COMPACT_ATOMS: atom_id res chain seq x y z
N MET A 1 8.32 -7.26 2.27
CA MET A 1 8.31 -6.22 3.32
C MET A 1 7.30 -6.61 4.37
N ILE A 2 5.99 -6.66 4.09
CA ILE A 2 5.00 -7.15 5.07
C ILE A 2 5.12 -8.67 5.30
N TYR A 3 5.01 -9.50 4.27
CA TYR A 3 5.11 -10.98 4.37
C TYR A 3 6.47 -11.52 4.87
N GLU A 4 7.53 -10.72 4.77
CA GLU A 4 8.89 -11.12 5.15
C GLU A 4 9.28 -10.53 6.51
N ASN A 5 8.41 -9.72 7.12
CA ASN A 5 8.68 -9.18 8.44
C ASN A 5 8.61 -10.31 9.47
N SER A 6 9.54 -10.29 10.43
CA SER A 6 9.71 -11.34 11.43
C SER A 6 8.48 -11.53 12.34
N VAL A 7 7.67 -10.48 12.54
CA VAL A 7 6.46 -10.51 13.37
C VAL A 7 5.19 -10.79 12.58
N PHE A 8 5.27 -10.92 11.26
CA PHE A 8 4.12 -11.33 10.46
C PHE A 8 3.78 -12.81 10.76
N PRO A 9 2.50 -13.16 11.03
CA PRO A 9 2.14 -14.53 11.40
C PRO A 9 2.51 -15.54 10.30
N LYS A 10 3.36 -16.52 10.64
CA LYS A 10 3.88 -17.50 9.68
C LYS A 10 2.80 -18.43 9.14
N ASP A 11 1.85 -18.81 10.00
CA ASP A 11 0.66 -19.58 9.63
C ASP A 11 -0.17 -18.82 8.58
N PHE A 12 -0.38 -17.52 8.78
CA PHE A 12 -1.13 -16.69 7.85
C PHE A 12 -0.39 -16.56 6.50
N LYS A 13 0.93 -16.36 6.53
CA LYS A 13 1.76 -16.34 5.31
C LYS A 13 1.62 -17.64 4.53
N ASN A 14 1.73 -18.77 5.21
CA ASN A 14 1.64 -20.10 4.58
C ASN A 14 0.27 -20.33 3.96
N GLU A 15 -0.82 -19.97 4.66
CA GLU A 15 -2.18 -20.08 4.12
C GLU A 15 -2.37 -19.26 2.84
N ILE A 16 -1.86 -18.02 2.81
CA ILE A 16 -1.90 -17.19 1.61
C ILE A 16 -1.11 -17.86 0.48
N TYR A 17 0.05 -18.43 0.75
CA TYR A 17 0.89 -19.05 -0.27
C TYR A 17 0.25 -20.32 -0.84
N GLU A 18 -0.34 -21.16 0.01
CA GLU A 18 -1.14 -22.31 -0.43
C GLU A 18 -2.34 -21.89 -1.28
N PHE A 19 -3.04 -20.84 -0.86
CA PHE A 19 -4.12 -20.25 -1.66
C PHE A 19 -3.63 -19.78 -3.04
N LEU A 20 -2.50 -19.09 -3.11
CA LEU A 20 -1.93 -18.61 -4.37
C LEU A 20 -1.51 -19.77 -5.28
N ARG A 21 -0.84 -20.79 -4.74
CA ARG A 21 -0.47 -22.00 -5.48
C ARG A 21 -1.68 -22.71 -6.06
N LYS A 22 -2.81 -22.72 -5.35
CA LYS A 22 -4.05 -23.37 -5.79
C LYS A 22 -4.82 -22.54 -6.82
N ILE A 23 -5.11 -21.28 -6.51
CA ILE A 23 -6.02 -20.46 -7.31
C ILE A 23 -5.33 -19.82 -8.51
N TYR A 24 -4.04 -19.51 -8.40
CA TYR A 24 -3.26 -18.88 -9.46
C TYR A 24 -2.30 -19.85 -10.15
N ALA A 25 -2.50 -21.17 -10.02
CA ALA A 25 -1.67 -22.18 -10.68
C ALA A 25 -1.52 -21.95 -12.20
N ALA A 26 -2.59 -21.48 -12.85
CA ALA A 26 -2.61 -21.18 -14.28
C ALA A 26 -1.67 -20.03 -14.69
N ASP A 27 -1.32 -19.13 -13.75
CA ASP A 27 -0.38 -18.03 -14.00
C ASP A 27 1.09 -18.49 -13.94
N ARG A 28 1.34 -19.76 -13.59
CA ARG A 28 2.70 -20.29 -13.48
C ARG A 28 3.29 -20.54 -14.86
N LYS A 29 4.48 -19.98 -15.10
CA LYS A 29 5.20 -20.17 -16.37
C LYS A 29 6.07 -21.42 -16.33
N GLU A 30 6.33 -21.99 -17.50
CA GLU A 30 7.31 -23.07 -17.64
C GLU A 30 8.70 -22.59 -17.17
N GLY A 31 9.38 -23.40 -16.35
CA GLY A 31 10.67 -23.06 -15.76
C GLY A 31 10.62 -22.04 -14.60
N GLU A 32 9.45 -21.55 -14.19
CA GLU A 32 9.32 -20.61 -13.08
C GLU A 32 9.47 -21.32 -11.72
N THR A 33 10.45 -20.86 -10.93
CA THR A 33 10.64 -21.32 -9.54
C THR A 33 9.46 -20.95 -8.67
N ASP A 34 9.26 -21.67 -7.55
CA ASP A 34 8.14 -21.38 -6.65
C ASP A 34 8.27 -19.98 -6.04
N GLU A 35 9.48 -19.56 -5.71
CA GLU A 35 9.77 -18.23 -5.15
C GLU A 35 9.41 -17.11 -6.14
N GLN A 36 9.72 -17.28 -7.43
CA GLN A 36 9.34 -16.32 -8.48
C GLN A 36 7.82 -16.27 -8.66
N PHE A 37 7.17 -17.44 -8.70
CA PHE A 37 5.72 -17.54 -8.80
C PHE A 37 5.02 -16.82 -7.64
N ILE A 38 5.45 -17.09 -6.40
CA ILE A 38 4.92 -16.45 -5.19
C ILE A 38 5.20 -14.95 -5.21
N TYR A 39 6.43 -14.53 -5.55
CA TYR A 39 6.78 -13.11 -5.61
C TYR A 39 5.89 -12.32 -6.58
N LYS A 40 5.58 -12.91 -7.75
CA LYS A 40 4.70 -12.33 -8.78
C LYS A 40 3.24 -12.27 -8.32
N THR A 41 2.74 -13.34 -7.72
CA THR A 41 1.31 -13.51 -7.39
C THR A 41 0.92 -12.96 -6.02
N ARG A 42 1.87 -12.66 -5.12
CA ARG A 42 1.62 -12.21 -3.74
C ARG A 42 0.62 -11.05 -3.59
N LYS A 43 0.54 -10.16 -4.58
CA LYS A 43 -0.43 -9.04 -4.56
C LYS A 43 -1.89 -9.52 -4.57
N ASN A 44 -2.14 -10.66 -5.18
CA ASN A 44 -3.47 -11.26 -5.29
C ASN A 44 -3.94 -11.87 -3.95
N GLY A 45 -3.02 -12.13 -3.02
CA GLY A 45 -3.36 -12.61 -1.68
C GLY A 45 -4.10 -11.55 -0.83
N PHE A 46 -3.99 -10.26 -1.13
CA PHE A 46 -4.63 -9.23 -0.31
C PHE A 46 -6.16 -9.22 -0.43
N GLY A 47 -6.73 -9.58 -1.58
CA GLY A 47 -8.18 -9.52 -1.79
C GLY A 47 -8.94 -10.52 -0.91
N PRO A 48 -8.70 -11.83 -1.07
CA PRO A 48 -9.40 -12.88 -0.33
C PRO A 48 -9.16 -12.83 1.19
N PHE A 49 -8.02 -12.31 1.62
CA PHE A 49 -7.61 -12.27 3.02
C PHE A 49 -7.71 -10.87 3.64
N LYS A 50 -8.38 -9.92 2.97
CA LYS A 50 -8.44 -8.52 3.37
C LYS A 50 -8.83 -8.35 4.84
N GLU A 51 -9.92 -8.98 5.27
CA GLU A 51 -10.40 -8.92 6.66
C GLU A 51 -9.31 -9.33 7.67
N ARG A 52 -8.63 -10.45 7.44
CA ARG A 52 -7.58 -10.93 8.35
C ARG A 52 -6.38 -10.00 8.40
N PHE A 53 -6.04 -9.33 7.28
CA PHE A 53 -5.03 -8.25 7.29
C PHE A 53 -5.46 -7.06 8.16
N TRP A 54 -6.72 -6.63 8.09
CA TRP A 54 -7.24 -5.53 8.93
C TRP A 54 -7.29 -5.91 10.40
N ASN A 55 -7.57 -7.18 10.69
CA ASN A 55 -7.70 -7.72 12.04
C ASN A 55 -6.39 -8.24 12.64
N LEU A 56 -5.23 -7.96 12.02
CA LEU A 56 -3.93 -8.19 12.67
C LEU A 56 -3.84 -7.42 13.99
N SER A 57 -3.21 -8.01 15.00
CA SER A 57 -3.06 -7.35 16.30
C SER A 57 -2.35 -5.99 16.16
N SER A 58 -2.65 -5.07 17.06
CA SER A 58 -1.97 -3.76 17.11
C SER A 58 -0.45 -3.92 17.16
N ASP A 59 0.05 -4.89 17.93
CA ASP A 59 1.48 -5.10 18.11
C ASP A 59 2.18 -5.50 16.81
N VAL A 60 1.54 -6.38 16.01
CA VAL A 60 2.07 -6.76 14.69
C VAL A 60 2.04 -5.57 13.75
N ARG A 61 0.92 -4.84 13.71
CA ARG A 61 0.76 -3.66 12.84
C ARG A 61 1.77 -2.55 13.18
N ASN A 62 1.98 -2.27 14.46
CA ASN A 62 2.89 -1.23 14.93
C ASN A 62 4.34 -1.56 14.59
N LYS A 63 4.79 -2.80 14.86
CA LYS A 63 6.17 -3.21 14.54
C LYS A 63 6.46 -3.20 13.04
N ILE A 64 5.52 -3.68 12.22
CA ILE A 64 5.64 -3.60 10.76
C ILE A 64 5.66 -2.13 10.31
N GLY A 65 4.80 -1.29 10.90
CA GLY A 65 4.73 0.14 10.61
C GLY A 65 6.06 0.85 10.91
N GLU A 66 6.64 0.62 12.08
CA GLU A 66 7.91 1.21 12.50
C GLU A 66 9.07 0.81 11.57
N GLU A 67 9.19 -0.47 11.20
CA GLU A 67 10.22 -0.90 10.25
C GLU A 67 10.05 -0.26 8.86
N LEU A 68 8.81 -0.10 8.40
CA LEU A 68 8.51 0.57 7.14
C LEU A 68 8.85 2.06 7.22
N GLU A 69 8.42 2.74 8.27
CA GLU A 69 8.68 4.16 8.52
C GLU A 69 10.18 4.45 8.53
N ASN A 70 10.96 3.68 9.30
CA ASN A 70 12.42 3.81 9.35
C ASN A 70 13.08 3.65 7.97
N LYS A 71 12.58 2.73 7.15
CA LYS A 71 13.09 2.52 5.80
C LYS A 71 12.74 3.67 4.86
N PHE A 72 11.53 4.22 4.94
CA PHE A 72 11.15 5.38 4.15
C PHE A 72 11.92 6.64 4.56
N ASP A 73 12.07 6.87 5.87
CA ASP A 73 12.87 7.97 6.41
C ASP A 73 14.32 7.89 5.89
N PHE A 74 14.94 6.71 5.95
CA PHE A 74 16.28 6.49 5.38
C PHE A 74 16.35 6.84 3.89
N LEU A 75 15.39 6.37 3.09
CA LEU A 75 15.36 6.61 1.64
C LEU A 75 15.14 8.10 1.33
N PHE A 76 14.23 8.78 2.02
CA PHE A 76 13.94 10.20 1.81
C PHE A 76 15.13 11.09 2.18
N LYS A 77 15.86 10.73 3.25
CA LYS A 77 17.12 11.39 3.59
C LYS A 77 18.18 11.18 2.50
N LYS A 78 18.33 9.95 1.98
CA LYS A 78 19.28 9.65 0.88
C LYS A 78 18.94 10.35 -0.43
N LEU A 79 17.66 10.54 -0.71
CA LEU A 79 17.16 11.27 -1.88
C LEU A 79 17.13 12.79 -1.68
N ASN A 80 17.62 13.29 -0.54
CA ASN A 80 17.67 14.71 -0.18
C ASN A 80 16.29 15.42 -0.26
N VAL A 81 15.22 14.70 0.08
CA VAL A 81 13.83 15.20 -0.02
C VAL A 81 13.50 16.18 1.12
N ILE A 82 14.28 16.20 2.20
CA ILE A 82 13.98 16.89 3.46
C ILE A 82 13.69 18.40 3.27
N HIS A 83 14.42 19.08 2.39
CA HIS A 83 14.27 20.53 2.16
C HIS A 83 13.46 20.89 0.92
N SER A 84 12.83 19.89 0.30
CA SER A 84 12.09 20.08 -0.96
C SER A 84 10.91 21.03 -0.79
N LYS A 85 10.25 21.03 0.37
CA LYS A 85 9.08 21.87 0.64
C LYS A 85 9.44 23.36 0.58
N GLU A 86 10.54 23.75 1.23
CA GLU A 86 11.01 25.14 1.25
C GLU A 86 11.40 25.59 -0.16
N ILE A 87 12.12 24.74 -0.90
CA ILE A 87 12.51 25.01 -2.29
C ILE A 87 11.29 25.20 -3.18
N ILE A 88 10.28 24.32 -3.05
CA ILE A 88 9.04 24.42 -3.81
C ILE A 88 8.32 25.73 -3.51
N HIS A 89 8.18 26.11 -2.24
CA HIS A 89 7.54 27.38 -1.86
C HIS A 89 8.25 28.62 -2.40
N GLN A 90 9.58 28.58 -2.50
CA GLN A 90 10.37 29.70 -3.04
C GLN A 90 10.33 29.76 -4.57
N THR A 91 10.19 28.61 -5.23
CA THR A 91 10.39 28.50 -6.69
C THR A 91 9.08 28.46 -7.47
N ILE A 92 8.03 27.88 -6.89
CA ILE A 92 6.76 27.63 -7.56
C ILE A 92 5.70 28.62 -7.08
N LYS A 93 4.97 29.22 -8.02
CA LYS A 93 3.72 29.94 -7.76
C LYS A 93 2.56 29.02 -8.13
N PRO A 94 1.84 28.43 -7.15
CA PRO A 94 0.69 27.58 -7.45
C PRO A 94 -0.35 28.37 -8.23
N VAL A 95 -0.82 27.80 -9.33
CA VAL A 95 -1.97 28.34 -10.07
C VAL A 95 -3.21 27.72 -9.46
N GLU A 96 -4.11 28.56 -8.96
CA GLU A 96 -5.40 28.10 -8.46
C GLU A 96 -6.25 27.61 -9.63
N VAL A 97 -6.67 26.35 -9.57
CA VAL A 97 -7.54 25.73 -10.58
C VAL A 97 -8.93 25.60 -9.98
N GLN A 98 -9.90 26.31 -10.54
CA GLN A 98 -11.30 26.13 -10.17
C GLN A 98 -11.76 24.75 -10.67
N LEU A 99 -12.04 23.85 -9.73
CA LEU A 99 -12.71 22.60 -10.07
C LEU A 99 -14.17 22.92 -10.40
N PRO A 100 -14.71 22.43 -11.54
CA PRO A 100 -16.13 22.58 -11.80
C PRO A 100 -16.90 21.91 -10.67
N ASN A 101 -17.98 22.55 -10.22
CA ASN A 101 -18.85 21.94 -9.20
C ASN A 101 -19.24 20.54 -9.68
N PRO A 102 -19.03 19.49 -8.87
CA PRO A 102 -19.50 18.17 -9.23
C PRO A 102 -21.02 18.24 -9.43
N PRO A 103 -21.57 17.55 -10.45
CA PRO A 103 -22.98 17.68 -10.85
C PRO A 103 -23.99 17.35 -9.74
N MET A 104 -23.55 16.70 -8.65
CA MET A 104 -24.35 16.43 -7.45
C MET A 104 -24.59 17.66 -6.56
N LEU A 105 -23.73 18.69 -6.60
CA LEU A 105 -23.85 19.88 -5.76
C LEU A 105 -24.71 20.99 -6.39
N SER A 106 -25.06 20.90 -7.68
CA SER A 106 -26.02 21.82 -8.31
C SER A 106 -27.49 21.50 -8.01
N MET A 107 -27.77 20.38 -7.34
CA MET A 107 -29.13 19.96 -6.97
C MET A 107 -29.50 20.32 -5.53
N ILE A 108 -28.55 20.77 -4.71
CA ILE A 108 -28.81 21.24 -3.35
C ILE A 108 -28.85 22.76 -3.41
N ASN A 109 -30.04 23.33 -3.63
CA ASN A 109 -30.29 24.71 -3.26
C ASN A 109 -30.08 24.80 -1.74
N PHE A 110 -28.91 25.31 -1.33
CA PHE A 110 -28.78 25.88 0.00
C PHE A 110 -29.55 27.20 -0.01
N ASP A 111 -30.88 27.09 0.04
CA ASP A 111 -31.73 28.18 0.51
C ASP A 111 -31.48 28.29 2.01
N PHE A 112 -30.39 28.98 2.37
CA PHE A 112 -30.23 29.54 3.72
C PHE A 112 -31.27 30.67 3.84
N MET A 113 -32.38 30.34 4.51
CA MET A 113 -33.24 31.31 5.18
C MET A 113 -32.69 31.59 6.58
#